data_AF-A0A662Z9L7-F1
#
_entry.id   AF-A0A662Z9L7-F1
#
_cell.length_a   1.000
_cell.length_b   1.000
_cell.length_c   1.000
_cell.angle_alpha   90.00
_cell.angle_beta   90.00
_cell.angle_gamma   90.00
#
_symmetry.space_group_name_H-M   'P 1'
#
loop_
_entity.id
_entity.type
_entity.pdbx_description
1 polymer ?
#
loop_
_entity_poly.entity_id
_entity_poly.type
_entity_poly.pdbx_seq_one_letter_code
_entity_poly.pdbx_strand_id
1 'polypeptide(L)'
;MVMDKKDFIEYKKDLLGKIESLYQNQELFKVINLLENSDLDFDLCNELVRAYINAANKTSDPYSLFEKANLLLDRFSLEGKDNAKHQFYRGYILFKRGLIEDSKIRFERALRFASVSDGKLFEQITTMLANVNSMIELAAFKGQSDTNRKQILEHIQQNFGEYQHLCSFDNVEIYRIPPTEKHDYNLLVSVGLSGKVMKGRDGSKDECVEVCFALPNDYKFNPESKNNFEVFMMIEVIKHLISTKENIGFGYYLEKDTGFSSRTAFNGAMLIGLGDYDKSQQIMELDGAELSFLELLPLRPMELNFRKSHSALELLELFKERLVMITPFISTRDDVCNVVPKI
;
A
#
# COMPACT_ATOMS: atom_id res chain seq x y z
N MET A 1 3.89 28.51 -43.63
CA MET A 1 3.30 28.00 -44.88
C MET A 1 2.59 26.72 -44.48
N VAL A 2 1.26 26.65 -44.58
CA VAL A 2 0.52 25.44 -44.16
C VAL A 2 0.89 24.34 -45.13
N MET A 3 1.53 23.28 -44.63
CA MET A 3 1.94 22.13 -45.42
C MET A 3 0.69 21.44 -46.00
N ASP A 4 0.74 21.00 -47.25
CA ASP A 4 -0.41 20.31 -47.83
C ASP A 4 -0.60 18.93 -47.18
N LYS A 5 -1.79 18.33 -47.32
CA LYS A 5 -2.14 17.07 -46.64
C LYS A 5 -1.23 15.90 -47.06
N LYS A 6 -0.78 15.87 -48.31
CA LYS A 6 0.08 14.82 -48.86
C LYS A 6 1.52 14.99 -48.36
N ASP A 7 2.01 16.23 -48.34
CA ASP A 7 3.29 16.61 -47.77
C ASP A 7 3.35 16.27 -46.27
N PHE A 8 2.25 16.48 -45.52
CA PHE A 8 2.17 16.12 -44.11
C PHE A 8 2.24 14.61 -43.86
N ILE A 9 1.63 13.79 -44.72
CA ILE A 9 1.69 12.33 -44.59
C ILE A 9 3.13 11.83 -44.77
N GLU A 10 3.84 12.35 -45.77
CA GLU A 10 5.23 11.97 -46.03
C GLU A 10 6.17 12.46 -44.92
N TYR A 11 6.01 13.71 -44.49
CA TYR A 11 6.69 14.27 -43.32
C TYR A 11 6.49 13.42 -42.06
N LYS A 12 5.25 13.08 -41.73
CA LYS A 12 4.92 12.25 -40.56
C LYS A 12 5.58 10.88 -40.63
N LYS A 13 5.61 10.26 -41.82
CA LYS A 13 6.25 8.95 -42.02
C LYS A 13 7.75 9.00 -41.72
N ASP A 14 8.46 10.01 -42.25
CA ASP A 14 9.88 10.22 -41.97
C ASP A 14 10.12 10.48 -40.48
N LEU A 15 9.28 11.33 -39.88
CA LEU A 15 9.35 11.65 -38.46
C LEU A 15 9.18 10.42 -37.57
N LEU A 16 8.18 9.57 -37.87
CA LEU A 16 7.95 8.32 -37.13
C LEU A 16 9.13 7.35 -37.26
N GLY A 17 9.76 7.25 -38.43
CA GLY A 17 10.97 6.43 -38.61
C GLY A 17 12.15 6.92 -37.75
N LYS A 18 12.35 8.24 -37.69
CA LYS A 18 13.36 8.85 -36.80
C LYS A 18 13.06 8.58 -35.32
N ILE A 19 11.80 8.75 -34.92
CA ILE A 19 11.34 8.49 -33.56
C ILE A 19 11.61 7.03 -33.16
N GLU A 20 11.31 6.08 -34.03
CA GLU A 20 11.56 4.65 -33.78
C GLU A 20 13.05 4.35 -33.54
N SER A 21 13.93 4.88 -34.39
CA SER A 21 15.39 4.75 -34.23
C SER A 21 15.87 5.34 -32.89
N LEU A 22 15.39 6.54 -32.53
CA LEU A 22 15.73 7.17 -31.25
C LEU A 22 15.24 6.36 -30.04
N TYR A 23 14.05 5.74 -30.12
CA TYR A 23 13.56 4.85 -29.06
C TYR A 23 14.40 3.59 -28.92
N GLN A 24 14.84 2.98 -30.02
CA GLN A 24 15.75 1.82 -30.00
C GLN A 24 17.06 2.17 -29.29
N ASN A 25 17.56 3.39 -29.46
CA ASN A 25 18.77 3.90 -28.80
C ASN A 25 18.51 4.51 -27.41
N GLN A 26 17.27 4.43 -26.90
CA GLN A 26 16.84 5.01 -25.61
C GLN A 26 17.04 6.54 -25.48
N GLU A 27 17.07 7.27 -26.59
CA GLU A 27 17.36 8.72 -26.63
C GLU A 27 16.10 9.57 -26.42
N LEU A 28 15.45 9.40 -25.26
CA LEU A 28 14.12 9.98 -24.98
C LEU A 28 14.04 11.51 -25.13
N PHE A 29 15.05 12.24 -24.66
CA PHE A 29 15.05 13.71 -24.77
C PHE A 29 15.25 14.21 -26.21
N LYS A 30 15.91 13.42 -27.07
CA LYS A 30 15.99 13.73 -28.50
C LYS A 30 14.63 13.54 -29.17
N VAL A 31 13.86 12.52 -28.77
CA VAL A 31 12.47 12.35 -29.22
C VAL A 31 11.61 13.53 -28.78
N ILE A 32 11.71 13.94 -27.51
CA ILE A 32 10.97 15.09 -26.97
C ILE A 32 11.30 16.36 -27.76
N ASN A 33 12.59 16.68 -27.93
CA ASN A 33 13.01 17.87 -28.66
C ASN A 33 12.52 17.85 -30.11
N LEU A 34 12.65 16.72 -30.80
CA LEU A 34 12.19 16.56 -32.18
C LEU A 34 10.68 16.84 -32.30
N LEU A 35 9.87 16.30 -31.39
CA LEU A 35 8.42 16.43 -31.42
C LEU A 35 7.90 17.78 -30.89
N GLU A 36 8.52 18.39 -29.88
CA GLU A 36 8.18 19.75 -29.42
C GLU A 36 8.37 20.80 -30.52
N ASN A 37 9.30 20.55 -31.45
CA ASN A 37 9.60 21.43 -32.59
C ASN A 37 8.89 21.00 -33.90
N SER A 38 7.91 20.10 -33.82
CA SER A 38 7.16 19.58 -34.97
C SER A 38 5.69 19.98 -34.95
N ASP A 39 5.05 20.00 -36.12
CA ASP A 39 3.60 20.05 -36.21
C ASP A 39 3.01 18.70 -35.74
N LEU A 40 2.24 18.75 -34.65
CA LEU A 40 1.66 17.57 -34.02
C LEU A 40 0.22 17.34 -34.48
N ASP A 41 -0.02 16.17 -35.08
CA ASP A 41 -1.36 15.57 -35.15
C ASP A 41 -1.62 14.66 -33.94
N PHE A 42 -2.77 14.01 -33.91
CA PHE A 42 -3.16 13.13 -32.80
C PHE A 42 -2.15 12.01 -32.52
N ASP A 43 -1.58 11.38 -33.55
CA ASP A 43 -0.66 10.26 -33.36
C ASP A 43 0.71 10.74 -32.87
N LEU A 44 1.24 11.81 -33.47
CA LEU A 44 2.50 12.42 -33.04
C LEU A 44 2.40 13.01 -31.63
N CYS A 45 1.24 13.54 -31.26
CA CYS A 45 0.95 13.96 -29.89
C CYS A 45 1.06 12.77 -28.92
N ASN A 46 0.45 11.62 -29.24
CA ASN A 46 0.56 10.42 -28.40
C ASN A 46 2.01 9.89 -28.32
N GLU A 47 2.82 10.05 -29.37
CA GLU A 47 4.26 9.74 -29.30
C GLU A 47 5.01 10.69 -28.37
N LEU A 48 4.71 11.99 -28.39
CA LEU A 48 5.32 12.96 -27.48
C LEU A 48 4.93 12.68 -26.02
N VAL A 49 3.64 12.38 -25.78
CA VAL A 49 3.15 11.94 -24.47
C VAL A 49 3.90 10.71 -23.98
N ARG A 50 4.10 9.71 -24.85
CA ARG A 50 4.89 8.51 -24.53
C ARG A 50 6.32 8.88 -24.13
N ALA A 51 6.95 9.77 -24.89
CA ALA A 51 8.31 10.21 -24.62
C ALA A 51 8.42 10.90 -23.25
N TYR A 52 7.45 11.77 -22.92
CA TYR A 52 7.37 12.40 -21.61
C TYR A 52 7.19 11.41 -20.47
N ILE A 53 6.25 10.46 -20.58
CA ILE A 53 6.03 9.45 -19.55
C ILE A 53 7.30 8.62 -19.33
N ASN A 54 7.94 8.19 -20.41
CA ASN A 54 9.17 7.41 -20.32
C ASN A 54 10.33 8.20 -19.71
N ALA A 55 10.45 9.50 -20.03
CA ALA A 55 11.45 10.37 -19.46
C ALA A 55 11.17 10.66 -17.97
N ALA A 56 9.90 10.94 -17.61
CA ALA A 56 9.47 11.15 -16.23
C ALA A 56 9.91 9.99 -15.33
N ASN A 57 9.67 8.75 -15.77
CA ASN A 57 10.08 7.53 -15.05
C ASN A 57 11.61 7.36 -14.87
N LYS A 58 12.45 8.16 -15.53
CA LYS A 58 13.91 8.09 -15.47
C LYS A 58 14.57 9.35 -14.87
N THR A 59 13.79 10.32 -14.40
CA THR A 59 14.31 11.63 -13.99
C THR A 59 14.01 11.93 -12.52
N SER A 60 14.72 12.92 -11.97
CA SER A 60 14.49 13.45 -10.63
C SER A 60 13.29 14.38 -10.52
N ASP A 61 12.80 14.93 -11.64
CA ASP A 61 11.59 15.75 -11.70
C ASP A 61 10.54 15.11 -12.63
N PRO A 62 9.88 14.04 -12.18
CA PRO A 62 8.86 13.36 -12.97
C PRO A 62 7.59 14.21 -13.15
N TYR A 63 7.29 15.12 -12.21
CA TYR A 63 6.02 15.83 -12.17
C TYR A 63 5.89 16.86 -13.28
N SER A 64 6.94 17.63 -13.58
CA SER A 64 6.89 18.60 -14.68
C SER A 64 6.64 17.93 -16.04
N LEU A 65 7.24 16.76 -16.27
CA LEU A 65 7.04 15.98 -17.50
C LEU A 65 5.63 15.36 -17.57
N PHE A 66 5.08 14.89 -16.45
CA PHE A 66 3.70 14.43 -16.40
C PHE A 66 2.68 15.54 -16.65
N GLU A 67 2.92 16.76 -16.14
CA GLU A 67 2.06 17.92 -16.43
C GLU A 67 2.09 18.30 -17.92
N LYS A 68 3.28 18.36 -18.53
CA LYS A 68 3.41 18.56 -19.98
C LYS A 68 2.66 17.50 -20.79
N ALA A 69 2.78 16.23 -20.40
CA ALA A 69 2.07 15.13 -21.04
C ALA A 69 0.55 15.27 -20.91
N ASN A 70 0.06 15.66 -19.72
CA ASN A 70 -1.37 15.83 -19.47
C ASN A 70 -1.98 16.98 -20.30
N LEU A 71 -1.29 18.12 -20.42
CA LEU A 71 -1.71 19.24 -21.27
C LEU A 71 -1.85 18.85 -22.75
N LEU A 72 -0.94 18.01 -23.24
CA LEU A 72 -1.01 17.47 -24.60
C LEU A 72 -2.21 16.52 -24.80
N LEU A 73 -2.51 15.68 -23.81
CA LEU A 73 -3.69 14.82 -23.85
C LEU A 73 -4.98 15.65 -23.88
N ASP A 74 -5.04 16.76 -23.13
CA ASP A 74 -6.22 17.64 -23.11
C ASP A 74 -6.50 18.31 -24.46
N ARG A 75 -5.44 18.67 -25.21
CA ARG A 75 -5.55 19.25 -26.56
C ARG A 75 -6.32 18.35 -27.54
N PHE A 76 -6.26 17.03 -27.36
CA PHE A 76 -6.92 16.04 -28.22
C PHE A 76 -7.91 15.17 -27.44
N SER A 77 -8.58 15.75 -26.45
CA SER A 77 -9.49 15.01 -25.56
C SER A 77 -10.69 14.39 -26.28
N LEU A 78 -11.18 15.03 -27.36
CA LEU A 78 -12.30 14.51 -28.17
C LEU A 78 -11.85 13.30 -29.00
N GLU A 79 -10.75 13.40 -29.73
CA GLU A 79 -10.18 12.32 -30.55
C GLU A 79 -9.68 11.16 -29.67
N GLY A 80 -9.10 11.49 -28.52
CA GLY A 80 -8.55 10.54 -27.57
C GLY A 80 -9.59 9.82 -26.72
N LYS A 81 -10.86 10.26 -26.76
CA LYS A 81 -11.94 9.73 -25.92
C LYS A 81 -12.09 8.22 -26.06
N ASP A 82 -12.02 7.69 -27.28
CA ASP A 82 -12.24 6.27 -27.57
C ASP A 82 -10.96 5.60 -28.13
N ASN A 83 -9.79 6.17 -27.81
CA ASN A 83 -8.49 5.62 -28.19
C ASN A 83 -7.80 4.95 -26.99
N ALA A 84 -7.48 3.67 -27.11
CA ALA A 84 -6.90 2.88 -26.02
C ALA A 84 -5.58 3.47 -25.48
N LYS A 85 -4.66 3.83 -26.38
CA LYS A 85 -3.33 4.35 -26.02
C LYS A 85 -3.42 5.70 -25.30
N HIS A 86 -4.27 6.59 -25.80
CA HIS A 86 -4.52 7.89 -25.19
C HIS A 86 -5.12 7.74 -23.78
N GLN A 87 -6.13 6.89 -23.62
CA GLN A 87 -6.73 6.61 -22.30
C GLN A 87 -5.73 5.94 -21.36
N PHE A 88 -4.91 5.01 -21.86
CA PHE A 88 -3.86 4.37 -21.07
C PHE A 88 -2.85 5.38 -20.54
N TYR A 89 -2.35 6.30 -21.37
CA TYR A 89 -1.42 7.35 -20.92
C TYR A 89 -2.04 8.28 -19.90
N ARG A 90 -3.31 8.68 -20.10
CA ARG A 90 -4.03 9.49 -19.13
C ARG A 90 -4.18 8.76 -17.79
N GLY A 91 -4.55 7.48 -17.82
CA GLY A 91 -4.60 6.63 -16.63
C GLY A 91 -3.24 6.50 -15.94
N TYR A 92 -2.17 6.30 -16.70
CA TYR A 92 -0.82 6.17 -16.16
C TYR A 92 -0.36 7.43 -15.43
N ILE A 93 -0.61 8.60 -16.00
CA ILE A 93 -0.28 9.89 -15.37
C ILE A 93 -1.06 10.07 -14.07
N LEU A 94 -2.38 9.79 -14.08
CA LEU A 94 -3.21 9.88 -12.88
C LEU A 94 -2.74 8.92 -11.79
N PHE A 95 -2.40 7.68 -12.16
CA PHE A 95 -1.85 6.69 -11.24
C PHE A 95 -0.55 7.19 -10.58
N LYS A 96 0.37 7.74 -11.37
CA LYS A 96 1.63 8.30 -10.87
C LYS A 96 1.45 9.52 -9.96
N ARG A 97 0.30 10.19 -10.05
CA ARG A 97 -0.10 11.29 -9.16
C ARG A 97 -0.87 10.83 -7.91
N GLY A 98 -1.07 9.52 -7.73
CA GLY A 98 -1.84 8.97 -6.60
C GLY A 98 -3.36 9.09 -6.76
N LEU A 99 -3.86 9.50 -7.93
CA LEU A 99 -5.28 9.59 -8.23
C LEU A 99 -5.80 8.21 -8.68
N ILE A 100 -5.82 7.27 -7.74
CA ILE A 100 -6.04 5.83 -8.01
C ILE A 100 -7.42 5.59 -8.64
N GLU A 101 -8.49 6.15 -8.08
CA GLU A 101 -9.86 6.00 -8.62
C GLU A 101 -10.00 6.56 -10.03
N ASP A 102 -9.51 7.78 -10.27
CA ASP A 102 -9.53 8.40 -11.60
C ASP A 102 -8.71 7.60 -12.61
N SER A 103 -7.56 7.06 -12.19
CA SER A 103 -6.72 6.23 -13.03
C SER A 103 -7.43 4.95 -13.47
N LYS A 104 -8.21 4.33 -12.56
CA LYS A 104 -9.02 3.13 -12.84
C LYS A 104 -9.99 3.39 -13.99
N ILE A 105 -10.74 4.49 -13.92
CA ILE A 105 -11.73 4.87 -14.94
C ILE A 105 -11.06 4.96 -16.32
N ARG A 106 -9.85 5.52 -16.38
CA ARG A 106 -9.09 5.62 -17.63
C ARG A 106 -8.58 4.28 -18.14
N PHE A 107 -8.05 3.42 -17.27
CA PHE A 107 -7.58 2.10 -17.68
C PHE A 107 -8.73 1.18 -18.13
N GLU A 108 -9.88 1.21 -17.44
CA GLU A 108 -11.08 0.47 -17.87
C GLU A 108 -11.56 0.97 -19.23
N ARG A 109 -11.53 2.29 -19.46
CA ARG A 109 -11.85 2.86 -20.76
C ARG A 109 -10.83 2.45 -21.82
N ALA A 110 -9.54 2.45 -21.51
CA ALA A 110 -8.49 1.98 -22.41
C ALA A 110 -8.72 0.52 -22.82
N LEU A 111 -9.07 -0.35 -21.85
CA LEU A 111 -9.34 -1.77 -22.09
C LEU A 111 -10.51 -1.98 -23.07
N ARG A 112 -11.57 -1.18 -22.97
CA ARG A 112 -12.75 -1.28 -23.86
C ARG A 112 -12.40 -1.04 -25.34
N PHE A 113 -11.37 -0.25 -25.61
CA PHE A 113 -10.95 0.10 -26.98
C PHE A 113 -9.64 -0.57 -27.40
N ALA A 114 -9.02 -1.36 -26.53
CA ALA A 114 -7.79 -2.08 -26.84
C ALA A 114 -8.12 -3.30 -27.71
N SER A 115 -7.40 -3.47 -28.80
CA SER A 115 -7.48 -4.71 -29.57
C SER A 115 -6.74 -5.81 -28.83
N VAL A 116 -7.34 -7.01 -28.71
CA VAL A 116 -6.66 -8.20 -28.18
C VAL A 116 -5.44 -8.57 -29.03
N SER A 117 -5.41 -8.17 -30.32
CA SER A 117 -4.24 -8.36 -31.20
C SER A 117 -3.07 -7.41 -30.91
N ASP A 118 -3.29 -6.31 -30.18
CA ASP A 118 -2.23 -5.45 -29.63
C ASP A 118 -1.80 -5.98 -28.26
N GLY A 119 -1.16 -7.15 -28.27
CA GLY A 119 -0.85 -7.90 -27.05
C GLY A 119 -0.06 -7.09 -26.02
N LYS A 120 0.84 -6.20 -26.45
CA LYS A 120 1.67 -5.40 -25.55
C LYS A 120 0.86 -4.33 -24.81
N LEU A 121 0.03 -3.55 -25.51
CA LEU A 121 -0.79 -2.54 -24.85
C LEU A 121 -1.85 -3.19 -23.95
N PHE A 122 -2.45 -4.28 -24.42
CA PHE A 122 -3.44 -5.04 -23.66
C PHE A 122 -2.85 -5.58 -22.34
N GLU A 123 -1.66 -6.17 -22.39
CA GLU A 123 -0.93 -6.63 -21.21
C GLU A 123 -0.65 -5.46 -20.25
N GLN A 124 -0.12 -4.35 -20.77
CA GLN A 124 0.16 -3.15 -19.96
C GLN A 124 -1.08 -2.60 -19.26
N ILE A 125 -2.22 -2.50 -19.96
CA ILE A 125 -3.49 -2.07 -19.37
C ILE A 125 -3.92 -3.03 -18.26
N THR A 126 -3.83 -4.34 -18.51
CA THR A 126 -4.24 -5.38 -17.55
C THR A 126 -3.38 -5.35 -16.29
N THR A 127 -2.05 -5.23 -16.43
CA THR A 127 -1.13 -5.07 -15.29
C THR A 127 -1.46 -3.81 -14.49
N MET A 128 -1.70 -2.67 -15.16
CA MET A 128 -2.04 -1.44 -14.46
C MET A 128 -3.39 -1.51 -13.76
N LEU A 129 -4.40 -2.18 -14.35
CA LEU A 129 -5.68 -2.45 -13.68
C LEU A 129 -5.50 -3.32 -12.43
N ALA A 130 -4.66 -4.35 -12.49
CA ALA A 130 -4.34 -5.16 -11.32
C ALA A 130 -3.69 -4.32 -10.20
N ASN A 131 -2.72 -3.47 -10.54
CA ASN A 131 -2.06 -2.56 -9.59
C ASN A 131 -3.03 -1.54 -8.98
N VAL A 132 -3.94 -1.00 -9.79
CA VAL A 132 -4.96 -0.05 -9.29
C VAL A 132 -5.94 -0.75 -8.37
N ASN A 133 -6.42 -1.94 -8.75
CA ASN A 133 -7.36 -2.71 -7.93
C ASN A 133 -6.75 -3.15 -6.60
N SER A 134 -5.44 -3.38 -6.52
CA SER A 134 -4.78 -3.69 -5.24
C SER A 134 -4.61 -2.47 -4.33
N MET A 135 -4.71 -1.24 -4.86
CA MET A 135 -4.54 0.01 -4.10
C MET A 135 -5.85 0.74 -3.80
N ILE A 136 -6.96 0.33 -4.41
CA ILE A 136 -8.21 1.12 -4.37
C ILE A 136 -8.78 1.28 -2.96
N GLU A 137 -8.79 0.20 -2.18
CA GLU A 137 -9.33 0.20 -0.81
C GLU A 137 -8.48 1.12 0.09
N LEU A 138 -7.15 1.03 -0.02
CA LEU A 138 -6.22 1.89 0.70
C LEU A 138 -6.39 3.37 0.31
N ALA A 139 -6.53 3.67 -0.97
CA ALA A 139 -6.72 5.05 -1.45
C ALA A 139 -8.07 5.65 -1.05
N ALA A 140 -9.11 4.82 -0.97
CA ALA A 140 -10.46 5.22 -0.55
C ALA A 140 -10.59 5.37 0.97
N PHE A 141 -9.69 4.75 1.75
CA PHE A 141 -9.73 4.74 3.20
C PHE A 141 -9.64 6.14 3.81
N LYS A 142 -10.62 6.50 4.63
CA LYS A 142 -10.74 7.84 5.25
C LYS A 142 -10.31 7.88 6.71
N GLY A 143 -9.97 6.74 7.30
CA GLY A 143 -9.78 6.63 8.74
C GLY A 143 -11.10 6.83 9.50
N GLN A 144 -10.98 7.25 10.75
CA GLN A 144 -12.11 7.47 11.66
C GLN A 144 -12.46 8.97 11.81
N SER A 145 -13.65 9.25 12.34
CA SER A 145 -14.06 10.63 12.66
C SER A 145 -13.20 11.21 13.79
N ASP A 146 -13.12 12.55 13.87
CA ASP A 146 -12.43 13.23 14.98
C ASP A 146 -13.01 12.90 16.35
N THR A 147 -14.34 12.69 16.43
CA THR A 147 -15.02 12.28 17.66
C THR A 147 -14.54 10.90 18.11
N ASN A 148 -14.53 9.93 17.20
CA ASN A 148 -14.11 8.56 17.49
C ASN A 148 -12.64 8.51 17.84
N ARG A 149 -11.81 9.27 17.11
CA ARG A 149 -10.38 9.44 17.41
C ARG A 149 -10.17 9.91 18.86
N LYS A 150 -10.93 10.91 19.31
CA LYS A 150 -10.84 11.42 20.68
C LYS A 150 -11.25 10.35 21.71
N GLN A 151 -12.34 9.63 21.48
CA GLN A 151 -12.80 8.56 22.38
C GLN A 151 -11.77 7.43 22.51
N ILE A 152 -11.15 7.03 21.39
CA ILE A 152 -10.09 6.01 21.37
C ILE A 152 -8.89 6.49 22.17
N LEU A 153 -8.44 7.73 21.97
CA LEU A 153 -7.30 8.28 22.70
C LEU A 153 -7.58 8.41 24.21
N GLU A 154 -8.80 8.78 24.60
CA GLU A 154 -9.22 8.78 26.01
C GLU A 154 -9.19 7.37 26.61
N HIS A 155 -9.69 6.36 25.87
CA HIS A 155 -9.62 4.96 26.29
C HIS A 155 -8.19 4.46 26.44
N ILE A 156 -7.32 4.79 25.47
CA ILE A 156 -5.88 4.46 25.52
C ILE A 156 -5.23 5.08 26.76
N GLN A 157 -5.48 6.37 27.04
CA GLN A 157 -4.89 7.05 28.19
C GLN A 157 -5.32 6.41 29.52
N GLN A 158 -6.60 6.07 29.65
CA GLN A 158 -7.16 5.49 30.87
C GLN A 158 -6.71 4.05 31.13
N ASN A 159 -6.55 3.25 30.07
CA ASN A 159 -6.34 1.81 30.20
C ASN A 159 -4.90 1.37 29.95
N PHE A 160 -4.20 2.05 29.03
CA PHE A 160 -2.85 1.68 28.61
C PHE A 160 -1.77 2.62 29.15
N GLY A 161 -2.05 3.93 29.16
CA GLY A 161 -1.19 4.95 29.76
C GLY A 161 -1.00 6.19 28.88
N GLU A 162 -0.20 7.13 29.37
CA GLU A 162 0.15 8.36 28.66
C GLU A 162 0.84 8.05 27.32
N TYR A 163 0.43 8.77 26.27
CA TYR A 163 0.85 8.49 24.90
C TYR A 163 1.57 9.68 24.25
N GLN A 164 2.36 9.36 23.23
CA GLN A 164 3.09 10.32 22.39
C GLN A 164 2.83 9.98 20.93
N HIS A 165 2.47 10.96 20.11
CA HIS A 165 2.36 10.76 18.67
C HIS A 165 3.72 10.38 18.08
N LEU A 166 3.76 9.33 17.25
CA LEU A 166 4.98 8.83 16.61
C LEU A 166 5.02 9.18 15.12
N CYS A 167 3.98 8.80 14.37
CA CYS A 167 3.88 9.07 12.93
C CYS A 167 2.44 8.92 12.43
N SER A 168 2.19 9.36 11.19
CA SER A 168 0.90 9.19 10.51
C SER A 168 1.09 8.71 9.08
N PHE A 169 0.17 7.89 8.58
CA PHE A 169 0.13 7.38 7.21
C PHE A 169 -1.30 6.97 6.87
N ASP A 170 -1.74 7.18 5.62
CA ASP A 170 -3.03 6.67 5.11
C ASP A 170 -4.23 6.87 6.08
N ASN A 171 -4.35 8.06 6.71
CA ASN A 171 -5.38 8.41 7.71
C ASN A 171 -5.36 7.57 9.01
N VAL A 172 -4.24 6.90 9.30
CA VAL A 172 -3.93 6.21 10.56
C VAL A 172 -2.76 6.93 11.24
N GLU A 173 -2.87 7.09 12.54
CA GLU A 173 -1.81 7.59 13.41
C GLU A 173 -1.25 6.44 14.24
N ILE A 174 0.05 6.46 14.53
CA ILE A 174 0.68 5.57 15.51
C ILE A 174 1.07 6.40 16.71
N TYR A 175 0.63 5.95 17.88
CA TYR A 175 1.00 6.50 19.18
C TYR A 175 1.91 5.53 19.92
N ARG A 176 2.86 6.06 20.67
CA ARG A 176 3.74 5.33 21.57
C ARG A 176 3.33 5.58 23.01
N ILE A 177 3.18 4.51 23.76
CA ILE A 177 3.02 4.51 25.22
C ILE A 177 4.35 4.05 25.81
N PRO A 178 5.06 4.90 26.57
CA PRO A 178 6.35 4.55 27.16
C PRO A 178 6.24 3.39 28.18
N PRO A 179 7.34 2.68 28.46
CA PRO A 179 7.39 1.64 29.49
C PRO A 179 7.00 2.18 30.86
N THR A 180 6.39 1.30 31.66
CA THR A 180 6.04 1.53 33.06
C THR A 180 6.52 0.36 33.91
N GLU A 181 6.46 0.46 35.24
CA GLU A 181 6.80 -0.66 36.13
C GLU A 181 5.90 -1.89 35.89
N LYS A 182 4.64 -1.69 35.48
CA LYS A 182 3.69 -2.78 35.18
C LYS A 182 3.94 -3.40 33.80
N HIS A 183 4.34 -2.58 32.82
CA HIS A 183 4.55 -2.99 31.44
C HIS A 183 5.92 -2.48 30.97
N ASP A 184 6.95 -3.32 31.10
CA ASP A 184 8.35 -2.96 30.80
C ASP A 184 8.68 -3.02 29.30
N TYR A 185 7.85 -2.37 28.49
CA TYR A 185 8.00 -2.27 27.04
C TYR A 185 7.33 -1.02 26.49
N ASN A 186 7.74 -0.59 25.30
CA ASN A 186 7.05 0.44 24.54
C ASN A 186 5.84 -0.19 23.86
N LEU A 187 4.63 0.31 24.09
CA LEU A 187 3.46 -0.13 23.34
C LEU A 187 3.17 0.86 22.21
N LEU A 188 3.26 0.41 20.97
CA LEU A 188 2.73 1.15 19.83
C LEU A 188 1.26 0.82 19.65
N VAL A 189 0.43 1.81 19.37
CA VAL A 189 -1.02 1.65 19.17
C VAL A 189 -1.42 2.44 17.94
N SER A 190 -2.10 1.80 16.99
CA SER A 190 -2.72 2.52 15.87
C SER A 190 -4.00 3.23 16.33
N VAL A 191 -4.29 4.34 15.68
CA VAL A 191 -5.49 5.15 15.88
C VAL A 191 -5.93 5.63 14.50
N GLY A 192 -7.02 5.07 13.99
CA GLY A 192 -7.54 5.37 12.65
C GLY A 192 -8.03 4.14 11.91
N LEU A 193 -7.45 2.96 12.19
CA LEU A 193 -7.79 1.71 11.51
C LEU A 193 -9.24 1.30 11.79
N SER A 194 -9.77 1.68 12.95
CA SER A 194 -11.15 1.41 13.35
C SER A 194 -12.20 2.05 12.41
N GLY A 195 -11.80 2.99 11.54
CA GLY A 195 -12.60 3.47 10.42
C GLY A 195 -12.99 2.38 9.41
N LYS A 196 -12.28 1.24 9.40
CA LYS A 196 -12.66 0.05 8.64
C LYS A 196 -13.60 -0.81 9.50
N VAL A 197 -14.89 -0.52 9.42
CA VAL A 197 -15.92 -1.31 10.10
C VAL A 197 -16.24 -2.57 9.30
N MET A 198 -16.16 -3.72 9.96
CA MET A 198 -16.50 -5.02 9.42
C MET A 198 -17.88 -5.42 9.90
N LYS A 199 -18.73 -5.87 8.98
CA LYS A 199 -20.09 -6.22 9.34
C LYS A 199 -20.13 -7.50 10.18
N GLY A 200 -20.87 -7.42 11.28
CA GLY A 200 -21.20 -8.59 12.08
C GLY A 200 -21.95 -9.63 11.24
N ARG A 201 -21.77 -10.91 11.57
CA ARG A 201 -22.54 -12.02 10.99
C ARG A 201 -23.66 -12.44 11.94
N ASP A 202 -24.79 -12.88 11.40
CA ASP A 202 -25.88 -13.50 12.17
C ASP A 202 -26.40 -12.67 13.36
N GLY A 203 -26.48 -11.34 13.19
CA GLY A 203 -26.99 -10.42 14.21
C GLY A 203 -25.99 -10.05 15.32
N SER A 204 -24.72 -10.44 15.18
CA SER A 204 -23.64 -9.88 15.99
C SER A 204 -23.40 -8.40 15.67
N LYS A 205 -22.79 -7.68 16.62
CA LYS A 205 -22.38 -6.29 16.42
C LYS A 205 -21.36 -6.20 15.28
N ASP A 206 -21.31 -5.05 14.63
CA ASP A 206 -20.21 -4.73 13.74
C ASP A 206 -18.90 -4.65 14.55
N GLU A 207 -17.78 -4.99 13.91
CA GLU A 207 -16.48 -5.08 14.57
C GLU A 207 -15.46 -4.19 13.86
N CYS A 208 -14.58 -3.58 14.61
CA CYS A 208 -13.42 -2.86 14.09
C CYS A 208 -12.20 -3.11 14.98
N VAL A 209 -11.01 -2.78 14.47
CA VAL A 209 -9.76 -3.09 15.16
C VAL A 209 -8.80 -1.91 15.18
N GLU A 210 -8.03 -1.82 16.25
CA GLU A 210 -6.75 -1.12 16.28
C GLU A 210 -5.63 -2.13 16.55
N VAL A 211 -4.49 -1.93 15.92
CA VAL A 211 -3.32 -2.80 16.05
C VAL A 211 -2.38 -2.21 17.10
N CYS A 212 -1.96 -3.06 18.02
CA CYS A 212 -0.95 -2.77 19.02
C CYS A 212 0.36 -3.49 18.67
N PHE A 213 1.51 -2.97 19.08
CA PHE A 213 2.79 -3.66 18.91
C PHE A 213 3.75 -3.32 20.04
N ALA A 214 4.09 -4.32 20.85
CA ALA A 214 5.00 -4.16 21.98
C ALA A 214 6.46 -4.28 21.53
N LEU A 215 7.25 -3.25 21.76
CA LEU A 215 8.69 -3.20 21.46
C LEU A 215 9.50 -3.12 22.77
N PRO A 216 10.73 -3.64 22.82
CA PRO A 216 11.56 -3.61 24.03
C PRO A 216 11.65 -2.20 24.65
N ASN A 217 11.78 -2.11 25.97
CA ASN A 217 11.82 -0.83 26.69
C ASN A 217 12.91 0.13 26.19
N ASP A 218 14.04 -0.42 25.76
CA ASP A 218 15.24 0.25 25.26
C ASP A 218 15.22 0.48 23.74
N TYR A 219 14.09 0.18 23.08
CA TYR A 219 13.92 0.40 21.64
C TYR A 219 14.17 1.87 21.27
N LYS A 220 15.07 2.08 20.30
CA LYS A 220 15.50 3.40 19.86
C LYS A 220 14.72 3.86 18.64
N PHE A 221 13.70 4.68 18.86
CA PHE A 221 13.00 5.39 17.79
C PHE A 221 13.92 6.43 17.16
N ASN A 222 14.42 6.17 15.95
CA ASN A 222 15.24 7.14 15.22
C ASN A 222 14.58 7.50 13.88
N PRO A 223 14.07 8.73 13.71
CA PRO A 223 13.40 9.18 12.48
C PRO A 223 14.24 9.02 11.20
N GLU A 224 15.57 9.08 11.33
CA GLU A 224 16.51 8.99 10.20
C GLU A 224 17.00 7.56 9.95
N SER A 225 16.64 6.62 10.82
CA SER A 225 17.16 5.27 10.71
C SER A 225 16.34 4.41 9.76
N LYS A 226 17.01 3.92 8.71
CA LYS A 226 16.56 2.75 7.92
C LYS A 226 16.39 1.48 8.77
N ASN A 227 16.65 1.52 10.07
CA ASN A 227 16.59 0.38 10.99
C ASN A 227 15.27 0.28 11.77
N ASN A 228 14.31 1.20 11.62
CA ASN A 228 12.99 1.09 12.29
C ASN A 228 12.07 0.07 11.60
N PHE A 229 12.59 -1.11 11.26
CA PHE A 229 11.84 -2.07 10.44
C PHE A 229 10.59 -2.56 11.16
N GLU A 230 10.56 -2.54 12.50
CA GLU A 230 9.40 -2.91 13.32
C GLU A 230 8.23 -1.94 13.09
N VAL A 231 8.50 -0.63 13.07
CA VAL A 231 7.48 0.39 12.76
C VAL A 231 7.01 0.24 11.32
N PHE A 232 7.93 0.03 10.36
CA PHE A 232 7.56 -0.21 8.97
C PHE A 232 6.74 -1.50 8.78
N MET A 233 7.07 -2.57 9.51
CA MET A 233 6.30 -3.81 9.52
C MET A 233 4.87 -3.56 10.00
N MET A 234 4.71 -2.85 11.12
CA MET A 234 3.38 -2.47 11.61
C MET A 234 2.59 -1.65 10.58
N ILE A 235 3.22 -0.68 9.92
CA ILE A 235 2.60 0.12 8.85
C ILE A 235 2.18 -0.78 7.67
N GLU A 236 3.04 -1.68 7.21
CA GLU A 236 2.72 -2.61 6.13
C GLU A 236 1.58 -3.55 6.48
N VAL A 237 1.55 -4.07 7.71
CA VAL A 237 0.43 -4.87 8.22
C VAL A 237 -0.86 -4.05 8.21
N ILE A 238 -0.86 -2.82 8.74
CA ILE A 238 -2.05 -1.98 8.76
C ILE A 238 -2.54 -1.67 7.33
N LYS A 239 -1.64 -1.41 6.38
CA LYS A 239 -2.01 -1.23 4.96
C LYS A 239 -2.69 -2.47 4.36
N HIS A 240 -2.18 -3.65 4.69
CA HIS A 240 -2.83 -4.91 4.31
C HIS A 240 -4.22 -5.04 4.93
N LEU A 241 -4.36 -4.73 6.23
CA LEU A 241 -5.64 -4.77 6.93
C LEU A 241 -6.66 -3.77 6.36
N ILE A 242 -6.23 -2.57 5.97
CA ILE A 242 -7.10 -1.63 5.26
C ILE A 242 -7.60 -2.24 3.95
N SER A 243 -6.71 -2.91 3.22
CA SER A 243 -6.98 -3.40 1.86
C SER A 243 -7.70 -4.75 1.80
N THR A 244 -7.61 -5.57 2.84
CA THR A 244 -8.23 -6.90 2.84
C THR A 244 -9.76 -6.81 2.88
N LYS A 245 -10.41 -7.79 2.26
CA LYS A 245 -11.87 -7.98 2.29
C LYS A 245 -12.30 -9.02 3.32
N GLU A 246 -11.33 -9.66 3.97
CA GLU A 246 -11.57 -10.63 5.01
C GLU A 246 -11.98 -9.92 6.32
N ASN A 247 -12.72 -10.64 7.16
CA ASN A 247 -12.95 -10.18 8.52
C ASN A 247 -11.65 -10.35 9.33
N ILE A 248 -11.33 -9.31 10.09
CA ILE A 248 -10.12 -9.17 10.90
C ILE A 248 -10.53 -9.31 12.36
N GLY A 249 -9.76 -10.06 13.12
CA GLY A 249 -10.01 -10.27 14.53
C GLY A 249 -8.90 -11.10 15.15
N PHE A 250 -9.13 -11.59 16.38
CA PHE A 250 -8.18 -12.48 17.04
C PHE A 250 -7.85 -13.70 16.17
N GLY A 251 -6.56 -13.97 16.00
CA GLY A 251 -6.04 -15.08 15.22
C GLY A 251 -6.05 -14.84 13.70
N TYR A 252 -6.51 -13.68 13.22
CA TYR A 252 -6.30 -13.25 11.84
C TYR A 252 -4.81 -13.28 11.53
N TYR A 253 -4.43 -13.79 10.36
CA TYR A 253 -3.03 -13.85 9.95
C TYR A 253 -2.88 -13.44 8.49
N LEU A 254 -1.68 -12.98 8.16
CA LEU A 254 -1.29 -12.64 6.79
C LEU A 254 0.11 -13.18 6.48
N GLU A 255 0.37 -13.36 5.20
CA GLU A 255 1.64 -13.77 4.63
C GLU A 255 2.14 -12.69 3.67
N LYS A 256 3.46 -12.47 3.66
CA LYS A 256 4.13 -11.59 2.72
C LYS A 256 5.16 -12.39 1.94
N ASP A 257 4.94 -12.51 0.63
CA ASP A 257 5.79 -13.29 -0.28
C ASP A 257 7.28 -12.90 -0.22
N THR A 258 7.57 -11.62 0.02
CA THR A 258 8.93 -11.06 0.04
C THR A 258 9.52 -10.88 1.44
N GLY A 259 8.77 -11.23 2.50
CA GLY A 259 9.13 -10.92 3.88
C GLY A 259 9.01 -9.43 4.24
N PHE A 260 8.99 -9.12 5.54
CA PHE A 260 8.86 -7.73 6.00
C PHE A 260 10.16 -6.93 5.84
N SER A 261 11.30 -7.59 5.92
CA SER A 261 12.61 -6.96 5.80
C SER A 261 13.63 -7.98 5.35
N SER A 262 14.58 -7.57 4.50
CA SER A 262 15.72 -8.43 4.13
C SER A 262 16.64 -8.77 5.30
N ARG A 263 16.44 -8.14 6.47
CA ARG A 263 17.23 -8.35 7.68
C ARG A 263 16.63 -9.38 8.64
N THR A 264 15.40 -9.82 8.41
CA THR A 264 14.72 -10.76 9.30
C THR A 264 14.07 -11.88 8.52
N ALA A 265 13.78 -12.99 9.19
CA ALA A 265 13.08 -14.11 8.58
C ALA A 265 11.55 -13.97 8.68
N PHE A 266 11.04 -12.88 9.27
CA PHE A 266 9.60 -12.70 9.45
C PHE A 266 8.93 -12.46 8.10
N ASN A 267 8.05 -13.38 7.72
CA ASN A 267 7.30 -13.36 6.46
C ASN A 267 5.79 -13.49 6.65
N GLY A 268 5.30 -13.49 7.89
CA GLY A 268 3.89 -13.40 8.19
C GLY A 268 3.63 -12.71 9.52
N ALA A 269 2.37 -12.43 9.80
CA ALA A 269 1.95 -11.82 11.04
C ALA A 269 0.61 -12.41 11.47
N MET A 270 0.36 -12.43 12.79
CA MET A 270 -0.93 -12.81 13.38
C MET A 270 -1.36 -11.76 14.39
N LEU A 271 -2.67 -11.52 14.50
CA LEU A 271 -3.24 -10.65 15.53
C LEU A 271 -3.65 -11.47 16.76
N ILE A 272 -3.25 -11.03 17.95
CA ILE A 272 -3.53 -11.70 19.23
C ILE A 272 -4.04 -10.70 20.27
N GLY A 273 -4.45 -11.16 21.45
CA GLY A 273 -4.78 -10.26 22.57
C GLY A 273 -3.52 -9.72 23.22
N LEU A 274 -3.61 -8.53 23.83
CA LEU A 274 -2.53 -7.92 24.61
C LEU A 274 -2.41 -8.63 25.96
N GLY A 275 -1.58 -9.67 26.03
CA GLY A 275 -1.56 -10.64 27.14
C GLY A 275 -1.53 -10.05 28.56
N ASP A 276 -0.75 -8.99 28.77
CA ASP A 276 -0.55 -8.36 30.10
C ASP A 276 -1.70 -7.41 30.52
N TYR A 277 -2.61 -7.10 29.60
CA TYR A 277 -3.75 -6.21 29.84
C TYR A 277 -5.03 -7.01 30.08
N ASP A 278 -5.92 -6.48 30.93
CA ASP A 278 -7.21 -7.11 31.16
C ASP A 278 -8.07 -7.07 29.89
N LYS A 279 -8.85 -8.12 29.63
CA LYS A 279 -9.68 -8.20 28.42
C LYS A 279 -10.63 -7.00 28.26
N SER A 280 -11.18 -6.49 29.36
CA SER A 280 -12.07 -5.32 29.37
C SER A 280 -11.37 -4.02 28.95
N GLN A 281 -10.04 -3.96 29.05
CA GLN A 281 -9.22 -2.83 28.60
C GLN A 281 -8.94 -2.88 27.10
N GLN A 282 -9.06 -4.07 26.50
CA GLN A 282 -8.76 -4.32 25.10
C GLN A 282 -9.97 -4.16 24.18
N ILE A 283 -11.13 -3.81 24.73
CA ILE A 283 -12.37 -3.64 23.98
C ILE A 283 -13.06 -2.32 24.38
N MET A 284 -13.73 -1.68 23.42
CA MET A 284 -14.66 -0.58 23.69
C MET A 284 -15.77 -0.54 22.63
N GLU A 285 -16.91 0.08 22.96
CA GLU A 285 -17.96 0.35 21.98
C GLU A 285 -17.70 1.69 21.28
N LEU A 286 -17.77 1.70 19.95
CA LEU A 286 -17.50 2.85 19.10
C LEU A 286 -18.56 2.94 18.00
N ASP A 287 -19.46 3.94 18.09
CA ASP A 287 -20.58 4.13 17.17
C ASP A 287 -21.42 2.86 16.89
N GLY A 288 -21.63 2.02 17.90
CA GLY A 288 -22.40 0.78 17.81
C GLY A 288 -21.62 -0.42 17.28
N ALA A 289 -20.36 -0.24 16.89
CA ALA A 289 -19.41 -1.32 16.62
C ALA A 289 -18.57 -1.65 17.87
N GLU A 290 -18.09 -2.88 17.99
CA GLU A 290 -17.09 -3.27 18.98
C GLU A 290 -15.69 -3.05 18.41
N LEU A 291 -14.94 -2.15 19.04
CA LEU A 291 -13.52 -1.95 18.75
C LEU A 291 -12.68 -2.88 19.63
N SER A 292 -11.86 -3.72 18.99
CA SER A 292 -10.83 -4.52 19.65
C SER A 292 -9.42 -3.96 19.42
N PHE A 293 -8.64 -3.86 20.48
CA PHE A 293 -7.19 -3.63 20.42
C PHE A 293 -6.48 -4.99 20.34
N LEU A 294 -5.74 -5.25 19.26
CA LEU A 294 -5.08 -6.53 19.02
C LEU A 294 -3.59 -6.35 18.80
N GLU A 295 -2.78 -7.15 19.50
CA GLU A 295 -1.33 -7.13 19.37
C GLU A 295 -0.88 -7.85 18.09
N LEU A 296 0.03 -7.20 17.37
CA LEU A 296 0.75 -7.73 16.23
C LEU A 296 1.82 -8.71 16.72
N LEU A 297 1.68 -9.98 16.34
CA LEU A 297 2.69 -11.02 16.49
C LEU A 297 3.34 -11.35 15.14
N PRO A 298 4.56 -10.89 14.86
CA PRO A 298 5.31 -11.30 13.67
C PRO A 298 5.62 -12.80 13.73
N LEU A 299 5.44 -13.51 12.63
CA LEU A 299 5.63 -14.95 12.47
C LEU A 299 6.81 -15.25 11.54
N ARG A 300 7.64 -16.21 11.96
CA ARG A 300 8.69 -16.82 11.15
C ARG A 300 8.12 -17.88 10.20
N PRO A 301 8.90 -18.37 9.21
CA PRO A 301 8.34 -19.18 8.15
C PRO A 301 7.68 -20.48 8.61
N MET A 302 8.23 -21.18 9.62
CA MET A 302 7.62 -22.41 10.10
C MET A 302 6.43 -22.14 11.02
N GLU A 303 6.46 -21.05 11.79
CA GLU A 303 5.31 -20.58 12.58
C GLU A 303 4.12 -20.21 11.68
N LEU A 304 4.39 -19.49 10.59
CA LEU A 304 3.38 -19.15 9.60
C LEU A 304 2.81 -20.41 8.93
N ASN A 305 3.67 -21.35 8.56
CA ASN A 305 3.24 -22.63 8.00
C ASN A 305 2.40 -23.45 8.99
N PHE A 306 2.78 -23.45 10.27
CA PHE A 306 1.98 -24.06 11.33
C PHE A 306 0.61 -23.38 11.44
N ARG A 307 0.55 -22.04 11.48
CA ARG A 307 -0.71 -21.28 11.57
C ARG A 307 -1.65 -21.50 10.38
N LYS A 308 -1.14 -21.79 9.18
CA LYS A 308 -1.98 -22.13 8.02
C LYS A 308 -2.80 -23.41 8.22
N SER A 309 -2.32 -24.33 9.04
CA SER A 309 -2.93 -25.65 9.27
C SER A 309 -3.49 -25.85 10.68
N HIS A 310 -3.18 -24.95 11.61
CA HIS A 310 -3.57 -25.00 13.02
C HIS A 310 -4.15 -23.67 13.48
N SER A 311 -4.97 -23.67 14.51
CA SER A 311 -5.56 -22.46 15.11
C SER A 311 -4.51 -21.53 15.72
N ALA A 312 -4.91 -20.27 15.93
CA ALA A 312 -4.09 -19.30 16.65
C ALA A 312 -3.77 -19.76 18.09
N LEU A 313 -4.74 -20.40 18.76
CA LEU A 313 -4.57 -20.92 20.12
C LEU A 313 -3.52 -22.04 20.18
N GLU A 314 -3.53 -22.98 19.22
CA GLU A 314 -2.51 -24.03 19.17
C GLU A 314 -1.11 -23.47 18.99
N LEU A 315 -0.93 -22.44 18.16
CA LEU A 315 0.36 -21.78 18.01
C LEU A 315 0.78 -21.02 19.29
N LEU A 316 -0.16 -20.36 19.96
CA LEU A 316 0.12 -19.66 21.23
C LEU A 316 0.49 -20.64 22.36
N GLU A 317 -0.17 -21.79 22.44
CA GLU A 317 0.23 -22.85 23.38
C GLU A 317 1.64 -23.36 23.06
N LEU A 318 2.03 -23.47 21.79
CA LEU A 318 3.40 -23.85 21.43
C LEU A 318 4.45 -22.82 21.90
N PHE A 319 4.15 -21.52 21.79
CA PHE A 319 5.01 -20.46 22.35
C PHE A 319 5.18 -20.62 23.86
N LYS A 320 4.08 -20.90 24.57
CA LYS A 320 4.07 -21.11 26.01
C LYS A 320 4.82 -22.38 26.43
N GLU A 321 4.57 -23.51 25.79
CA GLU A 321 5.23 -24.79 26.06
C GLU A 321 6.75 -24.70 25.87
N ARG A 322 7.20 -23.93 24.88
CA ARG A 322 8.62 -23.74 24.57
C ARG A 322 9.24 -22.54 25.28
N LEU A 323 8.50 -21.89 26.18
CA LEU A 323 8.94 -20.74 26.98
C LEU A 323 9.50 -19.60 26.11
N VAL A 324 8.93 -19.40 24.92
CA VAL A 324 9.30 -18.32 24.01
C VAL A 324 8.43 -17.11 24.32
N MET A 325 9.06 -16.05 24.80
CA MET A 325 8.41 -14.77 25.03
C MET A 325 8.03 -14.13 23.70
N ILE A 326 6.78 -13.71 23.57
CA ILE A 326 6.23 -13.04 22.37
C ILE A 326 6.00 -11.54 22.57
N THR A 327 5.99 -11.08 23.83
CA THR A 327 5.78 -9.69 24.24
C THR A 327 6.83 -9.33 25.31
N PRO A 328 7.66 -8.29 25.11
CA PRO A 328 7.78 -7.51 23.88
C PRO A 328 8.35 -8.32 22.71
N PHE A 329 8.18 -7.80 21.50
CA PHE A 329 8.75 -8.38 20.30
C PHE A 329 10.28 -8.36 20.31
N ILE A 330 10.88 -9.54 20.16
CA ILE A 330 12.34 -9.70 20.04
C ILE A 330 12.65 -10.17 18.61
N SER A 331 13.27 -9.31 17.81
CA SER A 331 13.57 -9.60 16.40
C SER A 331 14.52 -10.78 16.19
N THR A 332 15.33 -11.10 17.19
CA THR A 332 16.28 -12.21 17.19
C THR A 332 15.73 -13.51 17.76
N ARG A 333 14.47 -13.56 18.22
CA ARG A 333 13.88 -14.80 18.78
C ARG A 333 13.89 -15.90 17.74
N ASP A 334 14.15 -17.15 18.13
CA ASP A 334 14.12 -18.29 17.21
C ASP A 334 12.69 -18.60 16.72
N ASP A 335 12.62 -19.39 15.65
CA ASP A 335 11.36 -19.95 15.15
C ASP A 335 10.88 -21.03 16.13
N VAL A 336 9.74 -20.79 16.76
CA VAL A 336 9.24 -21.66 17.83
C VAL A 336 8.87 -23.04 17.30
N CYS A 337 8.57 -23.20 16.02
CA CYS A 337 8.29 -24.51 15.42
C CYS A 337 9.57 -25.28 15.04
N ASN A 338 10.73 -24.61 15.03
CA ASN A 338 12.01 -25.20 14.61
C ASN A 338 12.84 -25.73 15.79
N VAL A 339 12.39 -25.52 17.03
CA VAL A 339 13.07 -26.04 18.23
C VAL A 339 12.88 -27.56 18.29
N VAL A 340 13.95 -28.31 18.04
CA VAL A 340 13.99 -29.75 18.36
C VAL A 340 13.88 -29.86 19.88
N PRO A 341 13.01 -30.72 20.45
CA PRO A 341 12.99 -30.92 21.89
C PRO A 341 14.40 -31.32 22.33
N LYS A 342 14.99 -30.55 23.26
CA LYS A 342 16.21 -30.98 23.94
C LYS A 342 15.83 -32.21 24.76
N ILE A 343 16.25 -33.38 24.27
CA ILE A 343 16.12 -34.68 24.95
C ILE A 343 16.94 -34.63 26.24
#